data_AF-A0A924D292-F1
#
_entry.id   AF-A0A924D292-F1
#
_cell.length_a   1.000
_cell.length_b   1.000
_cell.length_c   1.000
_cell.angle_alpha   90.00
_cell.angle_beta   90.00
_cell.angle_gamma   90.00
#
_symmetry.space_group_name_H-M   'P 1'
#
loop_
_entity.id
_entity.type
_entity.pdbx_description
1 polymer ?
#
loop_
_entity_poly.entity_id
_entity_poly.type
_entity_poly.pdbx_seq_one_letter_code
_entity_poly.pdbx_strand_id
1 'polypeptide(L)' 'MNEFTITDLDHNPLLKNLLITYSVITYEEHAILDDHHLLMEYYLLKKNNELHFLFETEKLANNFQKLC' A
#
# COMPACT_ATOMS: atom_id res chain seq x y z
N MET A 1 18.38 8.02 16.37
CA MET A 1 18.02 6.84 15.57
C MET A 1 18.06 7.28 14.12
N ASN A 2 18.83 6.61 13.26
CA ASN A 2 18.73 6.87 11.82
C ASN A 2 17.40 6.24 11.35
N GLU A 3 16.42 7.05 10.99
CA GLU A 3 15.22 6.55 10.34
C GLU A 3 15.60 6.00 8.97
N PHE A 4 15.31 4.71 8.74
CA PHE A 4 15.36 4.16 7.39
C PHE A 4 14.20 4.75 6.59
N THR A 5 14.53 5.53 5.56
CA THR A 5 13.59 6.19 4.66
C THR A 5 13.51 5.38 3.37
N ILE A 6 12.30 4.97 2.97
CA ILE A 6 12.07 4.22 1.73
C ILE A 6 11.94 5.24 0.59
N THR A 7 12.97 5.35 -0.24
CA THR A 7 13.00 6.34 -1.34
C THR A 7 12.47 5.81 -2.67
N ASP A 8 12.40 4.49 -2.81
CA ASP A 8 11.91 3.78 -3.99
C ASP A 8 11.23 2.47 -3.59
N LEU A 9 10.41 1.94 -4.51
CA LEU A 9 9.71 0.66 -4.34
C LEU A 9 10.37 -0.47 -5.14
N ASP A 10 11.39 -0.18 -5.96
CA ASP A 10 12.07 -1.14 -6.84
C ASP A 10 12.71 -2.27 -6.03
N HIS A 11 13.23 -1.96 -4.85
CA HIS A 11 13.84 -2.92 -3.96
C HIS A 11 12.86 -3.58 -2.96
N ASN A 12 11.58 -3.17 -2.97
CA ASN A 12 10.56 -3.65 -2.04
C ASN A 12 9.27 -4.06 -2.76
N PRO A 13 9.30 -5.11 -3.61
CA PRO A 13 8.14 -5.53 -4.42
C PRO A 13 6.93 -5.94 -3.57
N LEU A 14 7.15 -6.50 -2.37
CA LEU A 14 6.08 -6.82 -1.43
C LEU A 14 5.34 -5.56 -0.98
N LEU A 15 6.08 -4.53 -0.57
CA LEU A 15 5.48 -3.25 -0.14
C LEU A 15 4.73 -2.59 -1.29
N LYS A 16 5.29 -2.63 -2.51
CA LYS A 16 4.62 -2.13 -3.71
C LYS A 16 3.26 -2.79 -3.93
N ASN A 17 3.19 -4.11 -3.83
CA ASN A 17 1.93 -4.84 -4.01
C ASN A 17 0.91 -4.54 -2.90
N LEU A 18 1.36 -4.39 -1.65
CA LEU A 18 0.50 -4.00 -0.54
C LEU A 18 -0.09 -2.60 -0.77
N LEU A 19 0.73 -1.64 -1.19
CA LEU A 19 0.29 -0.28 -1.51
C LEU A 19 -0.69 -0.27 -2.69
N ILE A 20 -0.42 -1.03 -3.76
CA ILE A 20 -1.34 -1.17 -4.89
C ILE A 20 -2.69 -1.72 -4.42
N THR A 21 -2.67 -2.80 -3.63
CA THR A 21 -3.90 -3.44 -3.12
C THR A 21 -4.71 -2.46 -2.28
N TYR A 22 -4.03 -1.77 -1.36
CA TYR A 22 -4.64 -0.74 -0.54
C TYR A 22 -5.22 0.40 -1.38
N SER A 23 -4.47 0.94 -2.34
CA SER A 23 -4.91 2.06 -3.17
C SER A 23 -6.09 1.69 -4.07
N VAL A 24 -6.10 0.48 -4.65
CA VAL A 24 -7.23 -0.02 -5.45
C VAL A 24 -8.48 -0.18 -4.59
N ILE A 25 -8.37 -0.73 -3.38
CA ILE A 25 -9.53 -0.91 -2.50
C ILE A 25 -10.04 0.44 -1.97
N THR A 26 -9.15 1.39 -1.68
CA THR A 26 -9.50 2.66 -1.05
C THR A 26 -10.06 3.67 -2.04
N TYR A 27 -9.50 3.73 -3.24
CA TYR A 27 -9.82 4.76 -4.24
C TYR A 27 -10.57 4.20 -5.45
N GLU A 28 -10.72 2.88 -5.55
CA GLU A 28 -11.44 2.20 -6.63
C GLU A 28 -10.98 2.66 -8.02
N GLU A 29 -11.89 3.17 -8.85
CA GLU A 29 -11.62 3.67 -10.20
C GLU A 29 -10.73 4.94 -10.24
N HIS A 30 -10.53 5.61 -9.10
CA HIS A 30 -9.70 6.80 -8.98
C HIS A 30 -8.27 6.50 -8.49
N ALA A 31 -7.91 5.22 -8.31
CA ALA A 31 -6.60 4.84 -7.83
C ALA A 31 -5.48 5.23 -8.83
N ILE A 32 -4.49 5.99 -8.35
CA ILE A 32 -3.25 6.30 -9.08
C ILE A 32 -2.15 5.38 -8.56
N LEU A 33 -1.58 4.56 -9.45
CA LEU A 33 -0.74 3.41 -9.07
C LEU A 33 0.74 3.54 -9.48
N ASP A 34 1.19 4.73 -9.89
CA ASP A 34 2.61 4.94 -10.12
C ASP A 34 3.40 5.00 -8.80
N ASP A 35 4.69 4.70 -8.88
CA ASP A 35 5.56 4.58 -7.71
C ASP A 35 5.66 5.87 -6.89
N HIS A 36 5.48 7.04 -7.51
CA HIS A 36 5.49 8.32 -6.80
C HIS A 36 4.27 8.44 -5.89
N HIS A 37 3.07 8.16 -6.40
CA HIS A 37 1.84 8.21 -5.62
C HIS A 37 1.79 7.10 -4.55
N LEU A 38 2.28 5.89 -4.86
CA LEU A 38 2.36 4.80 -3.89
C LEU A 38 3.32 5.15 -2.73
N LEU A 39 4.46 5.79 -3.01
CA LEU A 39 5.36 6.27 -1.96
C LEU A 39 4.72 7.36 -1.10
N MET A 40 4.00 8.30 -1.72
CA MET A 40 3.26 9.33 -0.97
C MET A 40 2.24 8.69 -0.02
N GLU A 41 1.53 7.66 -0.48
CA GLU A 41 0.57 6.94 0.36
C GLU A 41 1.26 6.22 1.53
N TYR A 42 2.39 5.56 1.28
CA TYR A 42 3.21 4.97 2.35
C TYR A 42 3.60 6.00 3.41
N TYR A 43 4.04 7.19 2.98
CA TYR A 43 4.42 8.25 3.92
C TYR A 43 3.22 8.81 4.70
N LEU A 44 2.06 8.92 4.06
CA LEU A 44 0.82 9.34 4.72
C LEU A 44 0.42 8.34 5.81
N LEU A 45 0.36 7.05 5.47
CA LEU A 45 0.05 5.97 6.41
C LEU A 45 1.08 5.89 7.55
N LYS A 46 2.37 6.00 7.24
CA LYS A 46 3.44 6.01 8.25
C LYS A 46 3.27 7.19 9.22
N LYS A 47 3.02 8.39 8.69
CA LYS A 47 2.81 9.61 9.48
C LYS A 47 1.61 9.49 10.42
N ASN A 48 0.56 8.80 9.99
CA ASN A 48 -0.66 8.61 10.78
C ASN A 48 -0.63 7.37 11.68
N ASN A 49 0.43 6.56 11.64
CA ASN A 49 0.50 5.26 12.30
C ASN A 49 -0.56 4.25 11.81
N GLU A 50 -0.84 4.28 10.51
CA GLU A 50 -1.93 3.57 9.82
C GLU A 50 -1.43 2.46 8.88
N LEU A 51 -0.14 2.08 8.95
CA LEU A 51 0.44 1.01 8.11
C LEU A 51 -0.27 -0.35 8.23
N HIS A 52 -1.04 -0.57 9.31
CA HIS A 52 -1.85 -1.77 9.49
C HIS A 52 -2.91 -1.94 8.39
N PHE A 53 -3.41 -0.85 7.79
CA PHE A 53 -4.41 -0.92 6.71
C PHE A 53 -3.89 -1.65 5.47
N LEU A 54 -2.58 -1.65 5.23
CA LEU A 54 -1.98 -2.44 4.15
C LEU A 54 -2.27 -3.93 4.28
N PHE A 55 -2.23 -4.46 5.51
CA PHE A 55 -2.49 -5.88 5.79
C PHE A 55 -3.99 -6.19 5.87
N GLU A 56 -4.79 -5.25 6.37
CA GLU A 56 -6.25 -5.42 6.42
C GLU A 56 -6.86 -5.48 5.02
N THR A 57 -6.41 -4.60 4.12
CA THR A 57 -6.81 -4.59 2.71
C THR A 57 -6.32 -5.82 1.96
N GLU A 58 -5.08 -6.27 2.19
CA GLU A 58 -4.58 -7.55 1.64
C GLU A 58 -5.44 -8.74 2.08
N LYS A 59 -5.79 -8.82 3.37
CA LYS A 59 -6.68 -9.86 3.90
C LYS A 59 -8.06 -9.80 3.25
N LEU A 60 -8.62 -8.60 3.06
CA LEU A 60 -9.89 -8.38 2.37
C LEU A 60 -9.83 -8.88 0.93
N ALA A 61 -8.81 -8.48 0.16
CA ALA A 61 -8.59 -8.90 -1.22
C ALA A 61 -8.48 -10.43 -1.34
N ASN A 62 -7.68 -11.06 -0.48
CA ASN A 62 -7.52 -12.51 -0.45
C ASN A 62 -8.81 -13.26 -0.11
N ASN A 63 -9.66 -12.69 0.75
CA ASN A 63 -10.96 -13.29 1.07
C ASN A 63 -11.94 -13.18 -0.10
N PHE A 64 -11.96 -12.05 -0.81
CA PHE A 64 -12.76 -11.91 -2.03
C PHE A 64 -12.34 -12.91 -3.11
N GLN A 65 -11.04 -13.08 -3.33
CA GLN A 65 -10.53 -14.02 -4.33
C GLN A 65 -10.91 -15.48 -4.03
N LYS A 66 -11.07 -15.86 -2.76
CA LYS A 66 -11.51 -17.21 -2.36
C LYS A 66 -13.01 -17.47 -2.56
N LEU A 67 -13.80 -16.43 -2.80
CA LEU A 67 -15.26 -16.50 -2.94
C LEU A 67 -15.71 -16.46 -4.41
N CYS A 68 -14.80 -16.24 -5.36
CA CYS A 68 -15.02 -16.28 -6.81
C CYS A 68 -14.49 -17.59 -7.41
#